data_AF-A0A412TJ25-F1
#
_entry.id   AF-A0A412TJ25-F1
#
_cell.length_a   1.000
_cell.length_b   1.000
_cell.length_c   1.000
_cell.angle_alpha   90.00
_cell.angle_beta   90.00
_cell.angle_gamma   90.00
#
_symmetry.space_group_name_H-M   'P 1'
#
loop_
_entity.id
_entity.type
_entity.pdbx_description
1 polymer ?
#
loop_
_entity_poly.entity_id
_entity_poly.type
_entity_poly.pdbx_seq_one_letter_code
_entity_poly.pdbx_strand_id
1 'polypeptide(L)'
;MKIELIKIKLFSALICIFMFYSCDPEHRETIEPEKPSIENPEEPEGPESPDEPEIPSTNTIINLNNEFMIVGSNSWSSVAYGNGIFVVGGEKGYVTTSTDEGKTWSTPKQLVTTGSWRNVIYANGSFMMLNFHNGKLATSKDGTIWT
;
A
#
# COMPACT_ATOMS: atom_id res chain seq x y z
N MET A 1 -99.82 -1.97 -16.84
CA MET A 1 -98.56 -2.69 -16.55
C MET A 1 -97.30 -1.97 -17.09
N LYS A 2 -97.26 -1.51 -18.36
CA LYS A 2 -96.06 -0.82 -18.92
C LYS A 2 -95.72 0.53 -18.27
N ILE A 3 -96.72 1.33 -17.88
CA ILE A 3 -96.51 2.66 -17.27
C ILE A 3 -95.96 2.56 -15.84
N GLU A 4 -96.47 1.61 -15.04
CA GLU A 4 -95.98 1.35 -13.68
C GLU A 4 -94.53 0.84 -13.68
N LEU A 5 -94.15 0.03 -14.68
CA LEU A 5 -92.78 -0.44 -14.85
C LEU A 5 -91.79 0.70 -15.21
N ILE A 6 -92.24 1.71 -15.95
CA ILE A 6 -91.44 2.88 -16.31
C ILE A 6 -91.27 3.82 -15.11
N LYS A 7 -92.31 4.00 -14.29
CA LYS A 7 -92.25 4.79 -13.05
C LYS A 7 -91.29 4.16 -12.02
N ILE A 8 -91.33 2.84 -11.87
CA ILE A 8 -90.40 2.10 -10.99
C ILE A 8 -88.96 2.25 -11.47
N LYS A 9 -88.71 2.21 -12.78
CA LYS A 9 -87.37 2.42 -13.35
C LYS A 9 -86.87 3.85 -13.19
N LEU A 10 -87.72 4.87 -13.36
CA LEU A 10 -87.33 6.27 -13.11
C LEU A 10 -87.07 6.54 -11.63
N PHE A 11 -87.90 5.98 -10.73
CA PHE A 11 -87.72 6.13 -9.29
C PHE A 11 -86.43 5.44 -8.81
N SER A 12 -86.13 4.26 -9.35
CA SER A 12 -84.86 3.56 -9.12
C SER A 12 -83.66 4.38 -9.60
N ALA A 13 -83.73 5.02 -10.77
CA ALA A 13 -82.63 5.83 -11.30
C ALA A 13 -82.37 7.09 -10.46
N LEU A 14 -83.43 7.75 -9.95
CA LEU A 14 -83.32 8.89 -9.06
C LEU A 14 -82.69 8.53 -7.71
N ILE A 15 -83.09 7.41 -7.10
CA ILE A 15 -82.46 6.91 -5.86
C ILE A 15 -80.98 6.61 -6.08
N CYS A 16 -80.63 6.00 -7.21
CA CYS A 16 -79.23 5.73 -7.55
C CYS A 16 -78.40 7.03 -7.64
N ILE A 17 -78.92 8.09 -8.28
CA ILE A 17 -78.21 9.38 -8.38
C ILE A 17 -77.97 10.02 -7.00
N PHE A 18 -78.94 9.93 -6.08
CA PHE A 18 -78.77 10.44 -4.71
C PHE A 18 -77.76 9.62 -3.88
N MET A 19 -77.65 8.31 -4.11
CA MET A 19 -76.63 7.48 -3.46
C MET A 19 -75.20 7.80 -3.94
N PHE A 20 -75.03 8.27 -5.19
CA PHE A 20 -73.71 8.69 -5.69
C PHE A 20 -73.31 10.10 -5.22
N TYR A 21 -74.26 11.00 -4.94
CA TYR A 21 -73.96 12.34 -4.40
C TYR A 21 -73.60 12.35 -2.90
N SER A 22 -74.05 11.35 -2.13
CA SER A 22 -73.67 11.23 -0.71
C SER A 22 -72.27 10.64 -0.51
N CYS A 23 -71.60 10.22 -1.58
CA CYS A 23 -70.23 9.71 -1.55
C CYS A 23 -69.28 10.71 -2.23
N ASP A 24 -69.42 11.98 -1.86
CA ASP A 24 -68.33 12.94 -1.97
C ASP A 24 -67.61 13.00 -0.60
N PRO A 25 -66.52 12.25 -0.42
CA PRO A 25 -65.74 12.29 0.81
C PRO A 25 -64.75 13.47 0.83
N GLU A 26 -64.84 14.46 -0.08
CA GLU A 26 -63.85 15.54 -0.21
C GLU A 26 -63.70 16.49 1.00
N HIS A 27 -64.33 16.20 2.15
CA HIS A 27 -63.99 16.90 3.38
C HIS A 27 -63.97 16.00 4.62
N ARG A 28 -63.05 15.03 4.60
CA ARG A 28 -62.49 14.49 5.84
C ARG A 28 -60.98 14.54 5.75
N GLU A 29 -60.40 15.68 6.13
CA GLU A 29 -58.97 15.74 6.41
C GLU A 29 -58.68 14.79 7.59
N THR A 30 -58.23 13.59 7.27
CA THR A 30 -57.56 12.73 8.23
C THR A 30 -56.21 13.37 8.53
N ILE A 31 -56.14 14.11 9.63
CA ILE A 31 -54.88 14.58 10.19
C ILE A 31 -54.12 13.34 10.65
N GLU A 32 -53.24 12.82 9.80
CA GLU A 32 -52.31 11.77 10.17
C GLU A 32 -51.25 12.40 11.10
N PRO A 33 -51.05 11.88 12.32
CA PRO A 33 -50.05 12.44 13.21
C PRO A 33 -48.66 12.22 12.59
N GLU A 34 -47.98 13.30 12.23
CA GLU A 34 -46.61 13.23 11.77
C GLU A 34 -45.74 12.68 12.92
N LYS A 35 -45.24 11.46 12.73
CA LYS A 35 -44.36 10.83 13.70
C LYS A 35 -43.08 11.69 13.77
N PRO A 36 -42.64 12.14 14.97
CA PRO A 36 -41.37 12.85 15.09
C PRO A 36 -40.27 12.04 14.42
N SER A 37 -39.43 12.67 13.59
CA SER A 37 -38.26 12.00 13.05
C SER A 37 -37.35 11.65 14.23
N ILE A 38 -37.24 10.36 14.53
CA ILE A 38 -36.26 9.87 15.49
C ILE A 38 -34.93 9.91 14.74
N GLU A 39 -34.13 10.96 14.95
CA GLU A 39 -32.71 10.90 14.58
C GLU A 39 -32.09 9.75 15.36
N ASN A 40 -31.64 8.73 14.63
CA ASN A 40 -30.79 7.71 15.23
C ASN A 40 -29.52 8.41 15.73
N PRO A 41 -29.01 8.05 16.92
CA PRO A 41 -27.70 8.51 17.35
C PRO A 41 -26.69 8.22 16.24
N GLU A 42 -25.85 9.21 15.90
CA GLU A 42 -24.68 8.94 15.06
C GLU A 42 -23.90 7.79 15.70
N GLU A 43 -23.68 6.74 14.91
CA GLU A 43 -22.87 5.61 15.34
C GLU A 43 -21.49 6.16 15.68
N PRO A 44 -20.93 5.88 16.88
CA PRO A 44 -19.63 6.41 17.25
C PRO A 44 -18.62 6.00 16.20
N GLU A 45 -17.83 6.95 15.69
CA GLU A 45 -16.71 6.61 14.83
C GLU A 45 -15.88 5.56 15.54
N GLY A 46 -15.73 4.40 14.88
CA GLY A 46 -14.93 3.31 15.40
C GLY A 46 -13.51 3.80 15.67
N PRO A 47 -12.76 3.12 16.56
CA PRO A 47 -11.38 3.49 16.80
C PRO A 47 -10.65 3.58 15.46
N GLU A 48 -9.90 4.66 15.24
CA GLU A 48 -9.00 4.76 14.09
C GLU A 48 -8.20 3.46 14.02
N SER A 49 -8.18 2.85 12.82
CA SER A 49 -7.35 1.68 12.60
C SER A 49 -5.94 2.01 13.07
N PRO A 50 -5.27 1.12 13.84
CA PRO A 50 -3.88 1.35 14.21
C PRO A 50 -3.10 1.72 12.96
N ASP A 51 -2.24 2.74 13.06
CA ASP A 51 -1.27 3.04 12.01
C ASP A 51 -0.63 1.72 11.58
N GLU A 52 -0.75 1.39 10.30
CA GLU A 52 -0.11 0.19 9.75
C GLU A 52 1.36 0.27 10.15
N PRO A 53 1.91 -0.74 10.83
CA PRO A 53 3.26 -0.64 11.36
C PRO A 53 4.19 -0.31 10.21
N GLU A 54 4.88 0.84 10.29
CA GLU A 54 5.91 1.19 9.33
C GLU A 54 6.92 0.04 9.30
N ILE A 55 6.84 -0.79 8.26
CA ILE A 55 7.75 -1.92 8.13
C ILE A 55 9.14 -1.29 7.94
N PRO A 56 10.09 -1.50 8.88
CA PRO A 56 11.40 -0.89 8.76
C PRO A 56 12.03 -1.33 7.43
N SER A 57 12.58 -0.37 6.69
CA SER A 57 13.10 -0.62 5.36
C SER A 57 14.16 -1.73 5.38
N THR A 58 13.89 -2.84 4.70
CA THR A 58 14.77 -4.02 4.62
C THR A 58 15.96 -3.83 3.67
N ASN A 59 16.08 -2.65 3.07
CA ASN A 59 17.15 -2.27 2.12
C ASN A 59 18.58 -2.33 2.70
N THR A 60 18.73 -2.47 4.01
CA THR A 60 20.03 -2.61 4.71
C THR A 60 20.22 -3.99 5.35
N ILE A 61 19.24 -4.88 5.22
CA ILE A 61 19.22 -6.17 5.87
C ILE A 61 19.62 -7.23 4.86
N ILE A 62 20.71 -7.95 5.13
CA ILE A 62 21.01 -9.18 4.41
C ILE A 62 20.69 -10.39 5.28
N ASN A 63 20.28 -11.48 4.63
CA ASN A 63 20.06 -12.75 5.27
C ASN A 63 21.37 -13.55 5.26
N LEU A 64 21.84 -13.94 6.44
CA LEU A 64 22.95 -14.85 6.62
C LEU A 64 22.50 -16.00 7.50
N ASN A 65 22.29 -17.18 6.91
CA ASN A 65 21.95 -18.41 7.61
C ASN A 65 20.76 -18.28 8.58
N ASN A 66 19.65 -17.68 8.13
CA ASN A 66 18.46 -17.39 8.95
C ASN A 66 18.64 -16.31 10.02
N GLU A 67 19.78 -15.60 10.06
CA GLU A 67 19.94 -14.38 10.84
C GLU A 67 19.92 -13.15 9.93
N PHE A 68 19.14 -12.15 10.33
CA PHE A 68 19.11 -10.85 9.68
C PHE A 68 20.26 -10.01 10.24
N MET A 69 21.23 -9.68 9.38
CA MET A 69 22.33 -8.83 9.78
C MET A 69 22.36 -7.52 9.00
N ILE A 70 22.60 -6.45 9.75
CA ILE A 70 23.00 -5.16 9.19
C ILE A 70 24.47 -5.29 8.85
N VAL A 71 24.78 -5.42 7.57
CA VAL A 71 26.17 -5.44 7.11
C VAL A 71 26.72 -4.05 7.31
N GLY A 72 27.61 -3.86 8.28
CA GLY A 72 28.37 -2.62 8.52
C GLY A 72 27.52 -1.40 8.92
N SER A 73 27.82 -0.77 10.06
CA SER A 73 27.32 0.57 10.42
C SER A 73 27.79 1.71 9.49
N ASN A 74 28.33 1.37 8.33
CA ASN A 74 28.95 2.26 7.36
C ASN A 74 28.17 2.20 6.05
N SER A 75 28.07 3.32 5.34
CA SER A 75 27.28 3.39 4.11
C SER A 75 27.92 2.56 3.00
N TRP A 76 27.17 1.64 2.39
CA TRP A 76 27.56 0.96 1.14
C TRP A 76 27.20 1.85 -0.05
N SER A 77 28.17 2.15 -0.90
CA SER A 77 28.01 3.20 -1.93
C SER A 77 28.09 2.68 -3.36
N SER A 78 28.59 1.46 -3.57
CA SER A 78 28.78 0.92 -4.91
C SER A 78 28.83 -0.60 -4.91
N VAL A 79 28.37 -1.18 -6.02
CA VAL A 79 28.40 -2.61 -6.30
C VAL A 79 28.90 -2.85 -7.73
N ALA A 80 29.69 -3.89 -7.93
CA ALA A 80 30.10 -4.39 -9.23
C ALA A 80 29.89 -5.91 -9.31
N TYR A 81 29.47 -6.38 -10.47
CA TYR A 81 29.41 -7.80 -10.80
C TYR A 81 30.46 -8.12 -11.86
N GLY A 82 31.20 -9.19 -11.65
CA GLY A 82 32.24 -9.63 -12.57
C GLY A 82 32.80 -10.98 -12.15
N ASN A 83 33.30 -11.77 -13.10
CA ASN A 83 33.88 -13.09 -12.82
C ASN A 83 33.00 -14.00 -11.93
N GLY A 84 31.67 -13.90 -12.07
CA GLY A 84 30.72 -14.70 -11.29
C GLY A 84 30.46 -14.23 -9.85
N ILE A 85 31.02 -13.10 -9.42
CA ILE A 85 30.87 -12.60 -8.05
C ILE A 85 30.34 -11.17 -8.02
N PHE A 86 29.59 -10.83 -6.97
CA PHE A 86 29.31 -9.45 -6.60
C PHE A 86 30.37 -8.95 -5.62
N VAL A 87 30.79 -7.70 -5.80
CA VAL A 87 31.69 -6.98 -4.89
C VAL A 87 31.02 -5.66 -4.53
N VAL A 88 30.89 -5.38 -3.25
CA VAL A 88 30.31 -4.14 -2.72
C VAL A 88 31.39 -3.37 -1.97
N GLY A 89 31.55 -2.10 -2.31
CA GLY A 89 32.43 -1.16 -1.63
C GLY A 89 31.64 -0.16 -0.78
N GLY A 90 32.12 0.10 0.43
CA GLY A 90 31.50 1.01 1.38
C GLY A 90 32.49 2.00 2.00
N GLU A 91 31.94 2.90 2.81
CA GLU A 91 32.72 3.91 3.54
C GLU A 91 33.86 3.29 4.34
N LYS A 92 34.91 4.07 4.60
CA LYS A 92 36.13 3.64 5.33
C LYS A 92 36.86 2.45 4.68
N GLY A 93 36.58 2.11 3.42
CA GLY A 93 37.24 1.03 2.70
C GLY A 93 36.78 -0.36 3.10
N TYR A 94 35.55 -0.48 3.59
CA TYR A 94 34.91 -1.78 3.77
C TYR A 94 34.53 -2.39 2.43
N VAL A 95 34.78 -3.69 2.29
CA VAL A 95 34.36 -4.50 1.15
C VAL A 95 33.68 -5.77 1.64
N THR A 96 32.63 -6.17 0.93
CA THR A 96 32.02 -7.50 1.05
C THR A 96 31.74 -8.08 -0.34
N THR A 97 31.64 -9.40 -0.41
CA THR A 97 31.49 -10.15 -1.65
C THR A 97 30.39 -11.19 -1.54
N SER A 98 29.76 -11.52 -2.67
CA SER A 98 28.83 -12.63 -2.80
C SER A 98 29.23 -13.48 -4.00
N THR A 99 29.27 -14.80 -3.80
CA THR A 99 29.60 -15.79 -4.83
C THR A 99 28.40 -16.60 -5.29
N ASP A 100 27.21 -16.29 -4.76
CA ASP A 100 25.97 -17.06 -4.94
C ASP A 100 24.83 -16.15 -5.42
N GLU A 101 25.16 -15.25 -6.34
CA GLU A 101 24.23 -14.32 -6.99
C GLU A 101 23.53 -13.35 -6.01
N GLY A 102 24.23 -12.92 -4.96
CA GLY A 102 23.74 -11.95 -3.99
C GLY A 102 22.86 -12.54 -2.90
N LYS A 103 22.73 -13.88 -2.82
CA LYS A 103 21.92 -14.56 -1.80
C LYS A 103 22.58 -14.50 -0.43
N THR A 104 23.89 -14.71 -0.37
CA THR A 104 24.69 -14.57 0.86
C THR A 104 25.91 -13.70 0.61
N TRP A 105 26.41 -13.07 1.68
CA TRP A 105 27.56 -12.17 1.62
C TRP A 105 28.61 -12.54 2.65
N SER A 106 29.88 -12.33 2.31
CA SER A 106 30.99 -12.51 3.24
C SER A 106 30.92 -11.50 4.40
N THR A 107 31.57 -11.81 5.52
CA THR A 107 31.81 -10.82 6.57
C THR A 107 32.60 -9.63 6.01
N PRO A 108 32.15 -8.37 6.22
CA PRO A 108 32.86 -7.19 5.78
C PRO A 108 34.31 -7.14 6.23
N LYS A 109 35.21 -6.82 5.31
CA LYS A 109 36.63 -6.60 5.62
C LYS A 109 37.00 -5.17 5.27
N GLN A 110 37.72 -4.52 6.19
CA GLN A 110 38.31 -3.22 5.92
C GLN A 110 39.66 -3.43 5.25
N LEU A 111 39.79 -3.03 3.99
CA LEU A 111 41.00 -3.27 3.20
C LEU A 111 42.03 -2.14 3.34
N VAL A 112 41.54 -0.94 3.62
CA VAL A 112 42.35 0.27 3.71
C VAL A 112 41.80 1.12 4.83
N THR A 113 42.59 1.33 5.87
CA THR A 113 42.18 2.07 7.08
C THR A 113 42.04 3.57 6.85
N THR A 114 42.51 4.09 5.71
CA THR A 114 42.48 5.52 5.40
C THR A 114 41.83 5.79 4.04
N GLY A 115 40.81 6.65 4.04
CA GLY A 115 40.23 7.24 2.85
C GLY A 115 38.86 6.72 2.43
N SER A 116 38.34 7.39 1.41
CA SER A 116 36.99 7.23 0.88
C SER A 116 37.05 6.36 -0.38
N TRP A 117 37.03 5.04 -0.20
CA TRP A 117 37.05 4.04 -1.27
C TRP A 117 35.62 3.60 -1.58
N ARG A 118 34.91 4.37 -2.40
CA ARG A 118 33.44 4.28 -2.52
C ARG A 118 32.94 3.63 -3.79
N ASN A 119 33.74 3.64 -4.85
CA ASN A 119 33.31 3.27 -6.20
C ASN A 119 34.03 2.01 -6.63
N VAL A 120 33.31 0.91 -6.81
CA VAL A 120 33.83 -0.34 -7.34
C VAL A 120 33.30 -0.54 -8.76
N ILE A 121 34.18 -0.89 -9.68
CA ILE A 121 33.83 -1.29 -11.05
C ILE A 121 34.50 -2.62 -11.37
N TYR A 122 33.95 -3.37 -12.33
CA TYR A 122 34.63 -4.50 -12.95
C TYR A 122 34.98 -4.15 -14.39
N ALA A 123 36.27 -4.15 -14.70
CA ALA A 123 36.78 -3.81 -16.02
C ALA A 123 38.06 -4.59 -16.32
N ASN A 124 38.24 -5.01 -17.58
CA ASN A 124 39.45 -5.68 -18.04
C ASN A 124 39.87 -6.89 -17.18
N GLY A 125 38.90 -7.68 -16.72
CA GLY A 125 39.15 -8.88 -15.91
C GLY A 125 39.41 -8.64 -14.42
N SER A 126 39.30 -7.39 -13.94
CA SER A 126 39.59 -7.03 -12.55
C SER A 126 38.54 -6.09 -11.96
N PHE A 127 38.33 -6.19 -10.66
CA PHE A 127 37.70 -5.17 -9.85
C PHE A 127 38.66 -4.02 -9.60
N MET A 128 38.13 -2.80 -9.59
CA MET A 128 38.89 -1.57 -9.45
C MET A 128 38.15 -0.62 -8.50
N MET A 129 38.88 0.02 -7.58
CA MET A 129 38.36 1.01 -6.64
C MET A 129 39.22 2.26 -6.61
N LEU A 130 38.57 3.43 -6.63
CA LEU A 130 39.24 4.71 -6.55
C LEU A 130 39.06 5.35 -5.17
N ASN A 131 40.15 5.92 -4.66
CA ASN A 131 40.13 6.77 -3.49
C ASN A 131 39.72 8.19 -3.89
N PHE A 132 38.61 8.67 -3.31
CA PHE A 132 38.08 9.99 -3.64
C PHE A 132 39.04 11.15 -3.31
N HIS A 133 39.84 11.04 -2.25
CA HIS A 133 40.66 12.17 -1.76
C HIS A 133 42.04 12.26 -2.41
N ASN A 134 42.67 11.13 -2.73
CA ASN A 134 44.05 11.10 -3.20
C ASN A 134 44.24 10.43 -4.57
N GLY A 135 43.15 10.01 -5.23
CA GLY A 135 43.18 9.44 -6.58
C GLY A 135 43.89 8.09 -6.68
N LYS A 136 44.25 7.45 -5.55
CA LYS A 136 44.83 6.11 -5.57
C LYS A 136 43.84 5.11 -6.13
N LEU A 137 44.36 4.15 -6.87
CA LEU A 137 43.63 3.03 -7.46
C LEU A 137 44.02 1.75 -6.71
N ALA A 138 43.02 0.99 -6.29
CA ALA A 138 43.18 -0.37 -5.81
C ALA A 138 42.57 -1.33 -6.83
N THR A 139 43.19 -2.49 -7.04
CA THR A 139 42.73 -3.49 -8.00
C THR A 139 42.67 -4.89 -7.39
N SER A 140 41.72 -5.71 -7.85
CA SER A 140 41.56 -7.09 -7.39
C SER A 140 41.03 -7.98 -8.51
N LYS A 141 41.57 -9.20 -8.66
CA LYS A 141 41.02 -10.19 -9.61
C LYS A 141 39.88 -11.02 -9.01
N ASP A 142 39.86 -11.14 -7.69
CA ASP A 142 38.95 -12.03 -6.95
C ASP A 142 37.98 -11.29 -6.02
N GLY A 143 38.05 -9.95 -5.97
CA GLY A 143 37.19 -9.10 -5.14
C GLY A 143 37.58 -9.08 -3.66
N THR A 144 38.52 -9.91 -3.22
CA THR A 144 38.87 -10.09 -1.80
C THR A 144 40.28 -9.63 -1.45
N ILE A 145 41.24 -9.76 -2.37
CA ILE A 145 42.62 -9.31 -2.20
C ILE A 145 42.87 -8.11 -3.12
N TRP A 146 43.30 -6.99 -2.55
CA TRP A 146 43.43 -5.72 -3.25
C TRP A 146 44.88 -5.20 -3.20
N THR A 147 45.40 -4.74 -4.34
CA THR A 147 46.74 -4.13 -4.51
C THR A 147 46.62 -2.71 -5.03
#